data_AF-Q84EJ6-F1
#
_entry.id   AF-Q84EJ6-F1
#
_cell.length_a   1.000
_cell.length_b   1.000
_cell.length_c   1.000
_cell.angle_alpha   90.00
_cell.angle_beta   90.00
_cell.angle_gamma   90.00
#
_symmetry.space_group_name_H-M   'P 1'
#
loop_
_entity.id
_entity.type
_entity.pdbx_description
1 polymer ?
#
loop_
_entity_poly.entity_id
_entity_poly.type
_entity_poly.pdbx_seq_one_letter_code
_entity_poly.pdbx_strand_id
1 'polypeptide(L)'
;FTANSMKKIEDSIISLASLPIDDNEFLYDAFLAAGEDNNAKLIAEYFTHRGLPARYVHPKKAGIIVSSEPGNARILPSSYDKIEELRDTDEVLIIPGFFGVTVDNQICTFSR
;
A
#
# COMPACT_ATOMS: atom_id res chain seq x y z
N PHE A 1 -24.09 -3.75 2.39
CA PHE A 1 -22.65 -3.83 2.73
C PHE A 1 -22.35 -2.80 3.80
N THR A 2 -21.72 -3.22 4.89
CA THR A 2 -21.12 -2.32 5.88
C THR A 2 -19.63 -2.66 5.92
N ALA A 3 -18.78 -1.70 5.56
CA ALA A 3 -17.34 -1.91 5.54
C ALA A 3 -16.79 -1.91 6.97
N ASN A 4 -16.00 -2.93 7.31
CA ASN A 4 -15.33 -3.05 8.61
C ASN A 4 -14.06 -2.18 8.67
N SER A 5 -13.54 -1.78 7.50
CA SER A 5 -12.32 -0.98 7.34
C SER A 5 -12.52 0.51 7.56
N MET A 6 -13.77 1.01 7.65
CA MET A 6 -14.03 2.45 7.69
C MET A 6 -13.30 3.18 8.82
N LYS A 7 -13.31 2.61 10.04
CA LYS A 7 -12.61 3.22 11.17
C LYS A 7 -11.09 3.25 10.94
N LYS A 8 -10.52 2.20 10.36
CA LYS A 8 -9.09 2.16 10.02
C LYS A 8 -8.72 3.18 8.93
N ILE A 9 -9.59 3.39 7.96
CA ILE A 9 -9.40 4.39 6.89
C ILE A 9 -9.45 5.80 7.49
N GLU A 10 -10.43 6.07 8.36
CA GLU A 10 -10.53 7.34 9.10
C GLU A 10 -9.25 7.60 9.91
N ASP A 11 -8.82 6.63 10.71
CA ASP A 11 -7.61 6.76 11.53
C ASP A 11 -6.35 6.94 10.66
N SER A 12 -6.26 6.25 9.52
CA SER A 12 -5.18 6.42 8.55
C SER A 12 -5.12 7.85 8.01
N ILE A 13 -6.27 8.40 7.59
CA ILE A 13 -6.34 9.78 7.06
C ILE A 13 -5.98 10.80 8.14
N ILE A 14 -6.51 10.63 9.37
CA ILE A 14 -6.20 11.53 10.49
C ILE A 14 -4.69 11.47 10.81
N SER A 15 -4.08 10.29 10.78
CA SER A 15 -2.66 10.12 11.08
C SER A 15 -1.73 10.88 10.12
N LEU A 16 -2.13 11.09 8.86
CA LEU A 16 -1.35 11.87 7.89
C LEU A 16 -1.12 13.32 8.37
N ALA A 17 -2.11 13.91 9.05
CA ALA A 17 -2.01 15.27 9.58
C ALA A 17 -1.02 15.39 10.74
N SER A 18 -0.55 14.27 11.31
CA SER A 18 0.43 14.24 12.40
C SER A 18 1.86 14.02 11.93
N LEU A 19 2.09 13.81 10.62
CA LEU A 19 3.42 13.58 10.07
C LEU A 19 4.27 14.86 10.16
N PRO A 20 5.59 14.73 10.43
CA PRO A 20 6.49 15.88 10.44
C PRO A 20 6.53 16.53 9.05
N ILE A 21 6.43 17.86 9.03
CA ILE A 21 6.48 18.66 7.81
C ILE A 21 7.94 18.92 7.41
N ASP A 22 8.75 19.34 8.37
CA ASP A 22 10.17 19.60 8.18
C ASP A 22 10.98 18.29 8.20
N ASP A 23 12.08 18.26 7.43
CA ASP A 23 13.00 17.12 7.31
C ASP A 23 12.34 15.78 6.94
N ASN A 24 11.24 15.83 6.17
CA ASN A 24 10.50 14.66 5.72
C ASN A 24 10.35 14.62 4.19
N GLU A 25 11.39 14.11 3.51
CA GLU A 25 11.42 14.00 2.05
C GLU A 25 10.33 13.07 1.47
N PHE A 26 9.79 12.15 2.26
CA PHE A 26 8.76 11.18 1.86
C PHE A 26 7.32 11.64 2.21
N LEU A 27 7.15 12.84 2.76
CA LEU A 27 5.85 13.33 3.20
C LEU A 27 4.81 13.30 2.07
N TYR A 28 5.17 13.85 0.90
CA TYR A 28 4.25 13.91 -0.23
C TYR A 28 3.85 12.53 -0.74
N ASP A 29 4.81 11.60 -0.75
CA ASP A 29 4.59 10.21 -1.14
C ASP A 29 3.64 9.50 -0.17
N ALA A 30 3.76 9.72 1.13
CA ALA A 30 2.83 9.20 2.13
C ALA A 30 1.39 9.68 1.89
N PHE A 31 1.20 10.96 1.56
CA PHE A 31 -0.12 11.51 1.23
C PHE A 31 -0.70 10.91 -0.04
N LEU A 32 0.10 10.77 -1.11
CA LEU A 32 -0.37 10.19 -2.36
C LEU A 32 -0.70 8.70 -2.23
N ALA A 33 0.17 7.94 -1.55
CA ALA A 33 -0.01 6.51 -1.32
C ALA A 33 -1.26 6.18 -0.51
N ALA A 34 -1.64 7.05 0.44
CA ALA A 34 -2.79 6.82 1.32
C ALA A 34 -4.13 6.65 0.58
N GLY A 35 -4.28 7.26 -0.60
CA GLY A 35 -5.46 7.09 -1.44
C GLY A 35 -5.62 5.63 -1.89
N GLU A 36 -4.60 5.09 -2.55
CA GLU A 36 -4.60 3.70 -3.01
C GLU A 36 -4.61 2.70 -1.86
N ASP A 37 -3.87 2.99 -0.79
CA ASP A 37 -3.80 2.10 0.37
C ASP A 37 -5.16 1.93 1.08
N ASN A 38 -5.93 3.02 1.20
CA ASN A 38 -7.26 2.96 1.81
C ASN A 38 -8.33 2.43 0.84
N ASN A 39 -8.23 2.76 -0.45
CA ASN A 39 -9.10 2.20 -1.48
C ASN A 39 -8.97 0.66 -1.54
N ALA A 40 -7.75 0.13 -1.52
CA ALA A 40 -7.50 -1.31 -1.56
C ALA A 40 -8.15 -2.06 -0.39
N LYS A 41 -8.16 -1.49 0.82
CA LYS A 41 -8.85 -2.07 1.99
C LYS A 41 -10.34 -2.21 1.74
N LEU A 42 -10.98 -1.15 1.24
CA LEU A 42 -12.41 -1.12 0.98
C LEU A 42 -12.80 -2.09 -0.16
N ILE A 43 -12.01 -2.12 -1.23
CA ILE A 43 -12.24 -3.02 -2.37
C ILE A 43 -12.14 -4.49 -1.95
N ALA A 44 -11.15 -4.86 -1.13
CA ALA A 44 -11.02 -6.22 -0.63
C ALA A 44 -12.25 -6.67 0.19
N GLU A 45 -12.75 -5.80 1.07
CA GLU A 45 -13.97 -6.07 1.84
C GLU A 45 -15.20 -6.17 0.94
N TYR A 46 -15.31 -5.30 -0.06
CA TYR A 46 -16.41 -5.35 -1.01
C TYR A 46 -16.40 -6.63 -1.84
N PHE A 47 -15.24 -7.07 -2.35
CA PHE A 47 -15.12 -8.33 -3.10
C PHE A 47 -15.52 -9.54 -2.24
N THR A 48 -15.02 -9.59 -1.00
CA THR A 48 -15.42 -10.62 -0.03
C THR A 48 -16.93 -10.60 0.22
N HIS A 49 -17.53 -9.41 0.39
CA HIS A 49 -18.98 -9.28 0.55
C HIS A 49 -19.78 -9.77 -0.66
N ARG A 50 -19.20 -9.71 -1.87
CA ARG A 50 -19.80 -10.21 -3.12
C ARG A 50 -19.55 -11.71 -3.35
N GLY A 51 -18.89 -12.41 -2.42
CA GLY A 51 -18.64 -13.85 -2.50
C GLY A 51 -17.34 -14.22 -3.22
N LEU A 52 -16.49 -13.25 -3.54
CA LEU A 52 -15.14 -13.49 -4.07
C LEU A 52 -14.14 -13.43 -2.91
N PRO A 53 -13.51 -14.55 -2.50
CA PRO A 53 -12.49 -14.54 -1.47
C PRO A 53 -11.36 -13.60 -1.86
N ALA A 54 -11.23 -12.48 -1.14
CA ALA A 54 -10.26 -11.44 -1.46
C ALA A 54 -9.71 -10.79 -0.19
N ARG A 55 -8.42 -10.47 -0.18
CA ARG A 55 -7.80 -9.79 0.95
C ARG A 55 -6.85 -8.69 0.53
N TYR A 56 -6.85 -7.62 1.32
CA TYR A 56 -5.89 -6.54 1.21
C TYR A 56 -4.48 -7.02 1.60
N VAL A 57 -3.47 -6.59 0.85
CA VAL A 57 -2.05 -6.79 1.18
C VAL A 57 -1.29 -5.48 0.97
N HIS A 58 -0.72 -4.94 2.05
CA HIS A 58 0.14 -3.76 2.00
C HIS A 58 1.40 -4.04 1.14
N PRO A 59 1.91 -3.09 0.31
CA PRO A 59 3.08 -3.28 -0.54
C PRO A 59 4.32 -3.83 0.20
N LYS A 60 4.57 -3.36 1.42
CA LYS A 60 5.61 -3.94 2.31
C LYS A 60 5.49 -5.45 2.51
N LYS A 61 4.27 -5.95 2.77
CA LYS A 61 4.00 -7.38 2.98
C LYS A 61 4.01 -8.13 1.65
N ALA A 62 3.60 -7.48 0.57
CA ALA A 62 3.69 -8.00 -0.79
C ALA A 62 5.14 -8.10 -1.31
N GLY A 63 6.11 -7.56 -0.58
CA GLY A 63 7.51 -7.58 -1.01
C GLY A 63 7.83 -6.56 -2.10
N ILE A 64 7.02 -5.50 -2.26
CA ILE A 64 7.29 -4.42 -3.21
C ILE A 64 8.32 -3.47 -2.58
N ILE A 65 9.60 -3.81 -2.74
CA ILE A 65 10.74 -3.03 -2.27
C ILE A 65 11.19 -2.10 -3.38
N VAL A 66 11.37 -0.81 -3.08
CA VAL A 66 11.66 0.21 -4.11
C VAL A 66 12.87 1.06 -3.78
N SER A 67 13.42 1.75 -4.79
CA SER A 67 14.46 2.76 -4.61
C SER A 67 13.97 3.95 -3.77
N SER A 68 14.89 4.59 -3.05
CA SER A 68 14.65 5.77 -2.23
C SER A 68 14.69 7.06 -3.08
N GLU A 69 13.85 7.12 -4.11
CA GLU A 69 13.68 8.29 -4.98
C GLU A 69 12.21 8.75 -4.91
N PRO A 70 11.85 9.66 -3.97
CA PRO A 70 10.46 10.10 -3.80
C PRO A 70 9.82 10.57 -5.12
N GLY A 71 8.61 10.08 -5.41
CA GLY A 71 7.89 10.37 -6.65
C GLY A 71 8.45 9.73 -7.94
N ASN A 72 9.52 8.95 -7.86
CA ASN A 72 10.17 8.28 -8.99
C ASN A 72 10.75 6.92 -8.61
N ALA A 73 10.12 6.24 -7.64
CA ALA A 73 10.62 4.98 -7.13
C ALA A 73 10.68 3.91 -8.24
N ARG A 74 11.61 2.98 -8.14
CA ARG A 74 11.72 1.80 -9.01
C ARG A 74 11.76 0.54 -8.19
N ILE A 75 11.06 -0.50 -8.63
CA ILE A 75 11.10 -1.81 -7.97
C ILE A 75 12.53 -2.35 -8.00
N LEU A 76 13.03 -2.76 -6.84
CA LEU A 76 14.34 -3.38 -6.72
C LEU A 76 14.27 -4.86 -7.11
N PRO A 77 15.33 -5.44 -7.71
CA PRO A 77 15.36 -6.86 -8.07
C PRO A 77 15.06 -7.81 -6.91
N SER A 78 15.42 -7.45 -5.68
CA SER A 78 15.13 -8.22 -4.46
C SER A 78 13.63 -8.37 -4.14
N SER A 79 12.77 -7.61 -4.80
CA SER A 79 11.32 -7.72 -4.64
C SER A 79 10.74 -8.95 -5.32
N TYR A 80 11.34 -9.41 -6.43
CA TYR A 80 10.72 -10.40 -7.30
C TYR A 80 10.51 -11.75 -6.60
N ASP A 81 11.49 -12.22 -5.84
CA ASP A 81 11.38 -13.46 -5.07
C ASP A 81 10.18 -13.41 -4.10
N LYS A 82 9.99 -12.29 -3.41
CA LYS A 82 8.87 -12.11 -2.48
C LYS A 82 7.52 -11.95 -3.16
N ILE A 83 7.49 -11.29 -4.31
CA ILE A 83 6.27 -11.17 -5.12
C ILE A 83 5.88 -12.55 -5.68
N GLU A 84 6.86 -13.40 -5.97
CA GLU A 84 6.63 -14.76 -6.48
C GLU A 84 5.87 -15.64 -5.46
N GLU A 85 6.21 -15.52 -4.17
CA GLU A 85 5.55 -16.20 -3.04
C GLU A 85 4.06 -15.83 -2.91
N LEU A 86 3.62 -14.69 -3.46
CA LEU A 86 2.22 -14.26 -3.40
C LEU A 86 1.27 -15.14 -4.22
N ARG A 87 1.80 -15.99 -5.09
CA ARG A 87 1.00 -16.92 -5.90
C ARG A 87 0.45 -18.10 -5.09
N ASP A 88 0.96 -18.32 -3.88
CA ASP A 88 0.60 -19.45 -3.03
C ASP A 88 -0.69 -19.20 -2.23
N THR A 89 -1.77 -18.86 -2.92
CA THR A 89 -3.09 -18.63 -2.33
C THR A 89 -4.21 -18.70 -3.36
N ASP A 90 -5.36 -19.25 -2.95
CA ASP A 90 -6.58 -19.25 -3.76
C ASP A 90 -7.39 -17.94 -3.64
N GLU A 91 -6.96 -17.00 -2.79
CA GLU A 91 -7.62 -15.70 -2.60
C GLU A 91 -7.16 -14.66 -3.63
N VAL A 92 -8.06 -13.77 -4.03
CA VAL A 92 -7.69 -12.58 -4.80
C VAL A 92 -6.96 -11.59 -3.88
N LEU A 93 -5.70 -11.32 -4.18
CA LEU A 93 -4.92 -10.33 -3.45
C LEU A 93 -5.16 -8.93 -4.01
N ILE A 94 -5.63 -8.03 -3.16
CA ILE A 94 -5.80 -6.61 -3.48
C ILE A 94 -4.59 -5.85 -2.94
N ILE A 95 -3.67 -5.49 -3.84
CA ILE A 95 -2.42 -4.81 -3.53
C ILE A 95 -2.51 -3.38 -4.09
N PRO A 96 -2.25 -2.34 -3.28
CA PRO A 96 -2.13 -0.97 -3.77
C PRO A 96 -1.03 -0.85 -4.84
N GLY A 97 -1.34 -0.24 -5.98
CA GLY A 97 -0.41 -0.23 -7.13
C GLY A 97 0.62 0.91 -7.14
N PHE A 98 0.30 2.10 -6.61
CA PHE A 98 1.06 3.34 -6.86
C PHE A 98 2.31 3.54 -5.98
N PHE A 99 2.57 2.66 -5.01
CA PHE A 99 3.71 2.83 -4.10
C PHE A 99 4.33 1.51 -3.66
N GLY A 100 5.58 1.59 -3.22
CA GLY A 100 6.30 0.52 -2.53
C GLY A 100 6.90 1.02 -1.22
N VAL A 101 7.77 0.20 -0.63
CA VAL A 101 8.50 0.56 0.59
C VAL A 101 10.01 0.48 0.36
N THR A 102 10.74 1.51 0.76
CA THR A 102 12.21 1.51 0.66
C THR A 102 12.83 0.52 1.64
N VAL A 103 14.13 0.23 1.48
CA VAL A 103 14.88 -0.60 2.45
C VAL A 103 14.89 0.01 3.85
N ASP A 104 14.84 1.34 3.94
CA ASP A 104 14.77 2.11 5.19
C ASP A 104 13.33 2.31 5.69
N ASN A 105 12.39 1.52 5.16
CA ASN A 105 10.99 1.48 5.57
C ASN A 105 10.20 2.79 5.34
N GLN A 106 10.55 3.54 4.29
CA GLN A 106 9.81 4.73 3.87
C GLN A 106 8.79 4.40 2.77
N ILE A 107 7.64 5.07 2.79
CA ILE A 107 6.66 5.00 1.69
C ILE A 107 7.19 5.83 0.52
N CYS A 108 7.31 5.21 -0.65
CA CYS A 108 7.88 5.86 -1.83
C CYS A 108 7.01 5.54 -3.06
N THR A 109 6.61 6.56 -3.80
CA THR A 109 5.66 6.43 -4.91
C THR A 109 6.34 6.28 -6.26
N PHE A 110 5.67 5.58 -7.18
CA PHE A 110 6.11 5.48 -8.57
C PHE A 110 5.85 6.79 -9.31
N SER A 111 6.56 6.99 -10.43
CA SER A 111 6.32 8.13 -11.33
C SER A 111 4.88 8.11 -11.87
N ARG A 112 4.29 9.29 -12.07
CA ARG A 112 3.01 9.46 -12.76
C ARG A 112 3.15 9.51 -14.28
#